data_AF-A0A0F6A5N4-F1
#
_entry.id   AF-A0A0F6A5N4-F1
#
_cell.length_a   1.000
_cell.length_b   1.000
_cell.length_c   1.000
_cell.angle_alpha   90.00
_cell.angle_beta   90.00
_cell.angle_gamma   90.00
#
_symmetry.space_group_name_H-M   'P 1'
#
loop_
_entity.id
_entity.type
_entity.pdbx_description
1 polymer ?
#
loop_
_entity_poly.entity_id
_entity_poly.type
_entity_poly.pdbx_seq_one_letter_code
_entity_poly.pdbx_strand_id
1 'polypeptide(L)'
;MMIENSIHVNTLFLTWQSNRDRNQRYLVGALKKLESGFEFSYLAETQDYSDAIDQGFLGYPAFPLDKGPFTNDVMTTFMKRLPPRSRRDFKKYLVNHHLPEEFDGNDFDLIAHTGVQLPSDGFDLIPSLEEADIPFEYLMEVAGTRYYLDFEQSSAIQPGSNVSLRCENENEFDCNAIAMFVNQTKIGYVNKLFCQTVRKLMEREVDCYVAKVSGTNERPLIYVMLSVS
;
A
#
# COMPACT_ATOMS: atom_id res chain seq x y z
N MET A 1 -0.37 -2.82 -17.80
CA MET A 1 -0.06 -1.38 -17.68
C MET A 1 1.10 -1.25 -16.74
N MET A 2 2.01 -0.32 -17.01
CA MET A 2 3.17 -0.03 -16.17
C MET A 2 2.98 1.35 -15.59
N ILE A 3 3.64 1.63 -14.47
CA ILE A 3 3.73 2.96 -13.88
C ILE A 3 4.59 3.82 -14.80
N GLU A 4 4.01 4.88 -15.35
CA GLU A 4 4.65 5.88 -16.18
C GLU A 4 5.02 7.11 -15.35
N ASN A 5 4.18 7.48 -14.38
CA ASN A 5 4.46 8.59 -13.44
C ASN A 5 4.73 8.02 -12.05
N SER A 6 6.01 7.91 -11.68
CA SER A 6 6.40 7.39 -10.36
C SER A 6 5.93 8.30 -9.24
N ILE A 7 5.48 7.70 -8.14
CA ILE A 7 5.21 8.45 -6.91
C ILE A 7 6.52 8.89 -6.23
N HIS A 8 6.55 10.14 -5.79
CA HIS A 8 7.62 10.72 -4.98
C HIS A 8 7.01 11.32 -3.71
N VAL A 9 7.47 10.86 -2.55
CA VAL A 9 6.98 11.29 -1.22
C VAL A 9 8.16 11.40 -0.24
N ASN A 10 7.94 12.07 0.89
CA ASN A 10 8.92 12.12 1.97
C ASN A 10 8.55 11.21 3.14
N THR A 11 7.29 10.77 3.24
CA THR A 11 6.82 9.87 4.28
C THR A 11 6.32 8.54 3.71
N LEU A 12 6.86 7.45 4.27
CA LEU A 12 6.28 6.11 4.17
C LEU A 12 5.74 5.70 5.54
N PHE A 13 4.58 5.06 5.54
CA PHE A 13 3.92 4.56 6.72
C PHE A 13 4.17 3.07 6.88
N LEU A 14 4.71 2.67 8.03
CA LEU A 14 4.84 1.27 8.39
C LEU A 14 3.48 0.75 8.85
N THR A 15 3.02 -0.29 8.19
CA THR A 15 1.82 -1.01 8.58
C THR A 15 2.14 -2.44 8.95
N TRP A 16 1.32 -3.04 9.78
CA TRP A 16 1.47 -4.41 10.25
C TRP A 16 0.13 -5.13 10.26
N GLN A 17 0.14 -6.39 9.86
CA GLN A 17 -1.02 -7.28 9.94
C GLN A 17 -0.64 -8.51 10.77
N SER A 18 -1.52 -8.90 11.70
CA SER A 18 -1.28 -10.08 12.53
C SER A 18 -1.29 -11.35 11.69
N ASN A 19 -0.40 -12.28 12.03
CA ASN A 19 -0.43 -13.63 11.46
C ASN A 19 -1.60 -14.46 12.00
N ARG A 20 -2.18 -14.08 13.15
CA ARG A 20 -3.33 -14.77 13.76
C ARG A 20 -4.65 -14.27 13.18
N ASP A 21 -4.77 -12.96 13.02
CA ASP A 21 -5.91 -12.31 12.39
C ASP A 21 -5.47 -11.47 11.20
N ARG A 22 -5.85 -11.92 10.00
CA ARG A 22 -5.54 -11.27 8.72
C ARG A 22 -6.68 -10.38 8.20
N ASN A 23 -7.65 -10.04 9.04
CA ASN A 23 -8.78 -9.19 8.68
C ASN A 23 -8.44 -7.71 8.71
N GLN A 24 -7.50 -7.31 9.57
CA GLN A 24 -7.12 -5.91 9.77
C GLN A 24 -5.62 -5.70 9.54
N ARG A 25 -5.29 -4.49 9.06
CA ARG A 25 -3.94 -3.96 8.97
C ARG A 25 -3.90 -2.68 9.78
N TYR A 26 -2.85 -2.55 10.59
CA TYR A 26 -2.64 -1.47 11.54
C TYR A 26 -1.51 -0.58 11.06
N LEU A 27 -1.71 0.74 11.12
CA LEU A 27 -0.71 1.76 10.95
C LEU A 27 0.07 1.90 12.26
N VAL A 28 1.36 1.54 12.24
CA VAL A 28 2.15 1.42 13.48
C VAL A 28 3.35 2.36 13.53
N GLY A 29 3.80 2.90 12.40
CA GLY A 29 4.97 3.76 12.37
C GLY A 29 5.06 4.63 11.13
N ALA A 30 6.01 5.55 11.14
CA ALA A 30 6.34 6.41 10.02
C ALA A 30 7.86 6.42 9.79
N LEU A 31 8.25 6.24 8.54
CA LEU A 31 9.59 6.43 8.01
C LEU A 31 9.60 7.73 7.21
N LYS A 32 10.36 8.72 7.68
CA LYS A 32 10.45 10.05 7.07
C LYS A 32 11.83 10.29 6.47
N LYS A 33 11.86 10.84 5.27
CA LYS A 33 13.03 11.42 4.62
C LYS A 33 13.20 12.85 5.12
N LEU A 34 14.36 13.14 5.70
CA LEU A 34 14.76 14.44 6.22
C LEU A 34 15.95 14.97 5.40
N GLU A 35 16.27 16.25 5.53
CA GLU A 35 17.49 16.82 4.91
C GLU A 35 18.77 16.11 5.39
N SER A 36 18.80 15.67 6.66
CA SER A 36 19.95 15.03 7.29
C SER A 36 19.98 13.49 7.17
N GLY A 37 19.01 12.88 6.48
CA GLY A 37 18.92 11.42 6.36
C GLY A 37 17.50 10.90 6.52
N PHE A 38 17.32 9.85 7.33
CA PHE A 38 16.03 9.20 7.52
C PHE A 38 15.73 9.00 8.99
N GLU A 39 14.48 9.20 9.38
CA GLU A 39 13.98 8.96 10.72
C GLU A 39 12.86 7.90 10.68
N PHE A 40 12.89 6.95 11.61
CA PHE A 40 11.77 6.05 11.85
C PHE A 40 11.24 6.24 13.27
N SER A 41 9.91 6.35 13.39
CA SER A 41 9.22 6.56 14.66
C SER A 41 7.92 5.75 14.69
N TYR A 42 7.61 5.14 15.84
CA TYR A 42 6.32 4.53 16.07
C TYR A 42 5.24 5.58 16.30
N LEU A 43 4.01 5.30 15.87
CA LEU A 43 2.86 6.17 16.09
C LEU A 43 2.15 5.79 17.40
N ALA A 44 2.91 5.79 18.50
CA ALA A 44 2.49 5.22 19.79
C ALA A 44 1.23 5.86 20.39
N GLU A 45 0.94 7.12 20.03
CA GLU A 45 -0.22 7.87 20.51
C GLU A 45 -1.51 7.59 19.71
N THR A 46 -1.49 6.66 18.75
CA THR A 46 -2.65 6.36 17.90
C THR A 46 -3.39 5.11 18.36
N GLN A 47 -4.72 5.10 18.16
CA GLN A 47 -5.55 3.93 18.47
C GLN A 47 -5.10 2.70 17.67
N ASP A 48 -4.77 2.86 16.38
CA ASP A 48 -4.37 1.75 15.51
C ASP A 48 -3.06 1.11 16.01
N TYR A 49 -2.14 1.89 16.59
CA TYR A 49 -0.95 1.34 17.27
C TYR A 49 -1.32 0.58 18.54
N SER A 50 -2.19 1.13 19.40
CA SER A 50 -2.66 0.44 20.61
C SER A 50 -3.33 -0.89 20.26
N ASP A 51 -4.22 -0.90 19.27
CA ASP A 51 -4.90 -2.10 18.80
C ASP A 51 -3.90 -3.13 18.24
N ALA A 52 -2.85 -2.67 17.53
CA ALA A 52 -1.79 -3.55 17.05
C ALA A 52 -1.06 -4.26 18.20
N ILE A 53 -0.74 -3.54 19.28
CA ILE A 53 -0.12 -4.12 20.49
C ILE A 53 -1.03 -5.19 21.10
N ASP A 54 -2.33 -4.92 21.21
CA ASP A 54 -3.32 -5.88 21.73
C ASP A 54 -3.42 -7.13 20.84
N GLN A 55 -3.18 -6.99 19.53
CA GLN A 55 -3.09 -8.10 18.57
C GLN A 55 -1.73 -8.81 18.55
N GLY A 56 -0.78 -8.40 19.39
CA GLY A 56 0.53 -9.03 19.55
C GLY A 56 1.64 -8.42 18.70
N PHE A 57 1.52 -7.15 18.31
CA PHE A 57 2.62 -6.41 17.69
C PHE A 57 3.79 -6.26 18.66
N LEU A 58 5.00 -6.58 18.20
CA LEU A 58 6.23 -6.56 19.02
C LEU A 58 7.25 -5.51 18.56
N GLY A 59 6.85 -4.63 17.65
CA GLY A 59 7.76 -3.74 16.95
C GLY A 59 8.37 -4.36 15.71
N TYR A 60 8.92 -3.49 14.87
CA TYR A 60 9.79 -3.87 13.79
C TYR A 60 11.12 -4.42 14.35
N PRO A 61 11.65 -5.57 13.87
CA PRO A 61 12.74 -6.29 14.54
C PRO A 61 14.02 -5.49 14.86
N ALA A 62 14.33 -4.47 14.08
CA ALA A 62 15.52 -3.62 14.25
C ALA A 62 15.29 -2.40 15.16
N PHE A 63 14.03 -2.11 15.53
CA PHE A 63 13.61 -0.88 16.20
C PHE A 63 12.78 -1.22 17.44
N PRO A 64 13.38 -1.29 18.64
CA PRO A 64 12.66 -1.61 19.88
C PRO A 64 11.52 -0.62 20.19
N LEU A 65 10.39 -1.09 20.72
CA LEU A 65 9.21 -0.25 21.00
C LEU A 65 9.44 0.79 22.10
N ASP A 66 10.37 0.53 23.03
CA ASP A 66 10.70 1.39 24.17
C ASP A 66 11.72 2.49 23.83
N LYS A 67 12.05 2.64 22.54
CA LYS A 67 13.04 3.58 22.01
C LYS A 67 12.47 4.33 20.81
N GLY A 68 13.18 5.38 20.41
CA GLY A 68 12.85 6.20 19.26
C GLY A 68 12.82 7.69 19.61
N PRO A 69 12.82 8.59 18.62
CA PRO A 69 12.96 8.32 17.19
C PRO A 69 14.30 7.66 16.82
N PHE A 70 14.32 6.86 15.76
CA PHE A 70 15.53 6.21 15.25
C PHE A 70 16.05 6.97 14.04
N THR A 71 17.35 7.25 13.99
CA THR A 71 17.99 7.94 12.86
C THR A 71 19.18 7.20 12.26
N ASN A 72 19.74 6.23 12.99
CA ASN A 72 20.89 5.44 12.55
C ASN A 72 20.44 4.25 11.69
N ASP A 73 21.06 4.10 10.52
CA ASP A 73 20.86 2.97 9.58
C ASP A 73 19.40 2.65 9.23
N VAL A 74 18.51 3.64 9.33
CA VAL A 74 17.06 3.45 9.14
C VAL A 74 16.77 2.97 7.71
N MET A 75 17.19 3.73 6.70
CA MET A 75 16.96 3.37 5.31
C MET A 75 17.64 2.05 4.95
N THR A 76 18.90 1.87 5.37
CA THR A 76 19.66 0.62 5.19
C THR A 76 18.93 -0.59 5.76
N THR A 77 18.21 -0.43 6.87
CA THR A 77 17.44 -1.49 7.50
C THR A 77 16.25 -1.93 6.65
N PHE A 78 15.50 -0.99 6.06
CA PHE A 78 14.37 -1.33 5.18
C PHE A 78 14.84 -1.83 3.81
N MET A 79 15.93 -1.29 3.26
CA MET A 79 16.50 -1.74 1.98
C MET A 79 16.93 -3.21 1.99
N LYS A 80 17.26 -3.79 3.15
CA LYS A 80 17.59 -5.23 3.27
C LYS A 80 16.45 -6.15 2.83
N ARG A 81 15.22 -5.65 2.76
CA ARG A 81 14.04 -6.39 2.26
C ARG A 81 13.94 -6.38 0.73
N LEU A 82 14.60 -5.44 0.06
CA LEU A 82 14.62 -5.39 -1.39
C LEU A 82 15.58 -6.45 -1.97
N PRO A 83 15.25 -7.06 -3.12
CA PRO A 83 16.24 -7.82 -3.86
C PRO A 83 17.37 -6.88 -4.32
N PRO A 84 18.65 -7.31 -4.27
CA PRO A 84 19.75 -6.51 -4.77
C PRO A 84 19.57 -6.16 -6.25
N ARG A 85 19.88 -4.91 -6.65
CA ARG A 85 19.81 -4.45 -8.06
C ARG A 85 20.67 -5.30 -9.02
N SER A 86 21.73 -5.93 -8.52
CA SER A 86 22.61 -6.83 -9.28
C SER A 86 22.04 -8.24 -9.49
N ARG A 87 20.92 -8.59 -8.86
CA ARG A 87 20.30 -9.90 -8.99
C ARG A 87 19.77 -10.08 -10.41
N ARG A 88 20.01 -11.25 -11.02
CA ARG A 88 19.65 -11.54 -12.42
C ARG A 88 18.17 -11.30 -12.74
N ASP A 89 17.29 -11.53 -11.78
CA ASP A 89 15.83 -11.40 -11.90
C ASP A 89 15.29 -10.06 -11.34
N PHE A 90 16.14 -9.07 -11.05
CA PHE A 90 15.69 -7.77 -10.54
C PHE A 90 14.73 -7.05 -11.49
N LYS A 91 14.96 -7.11 -12.81
CA LYS A 91 14.01 -6.59 -13.81
C LYS A 91 12.63 -7.25 -13.73
N LYS A 92 12.60 -8.57 -13.50
CA LYS A 92 11.35 -9.31 -13.29
C LYS A 92 10.66 -8.89 -12.00
N TYR A 93 11.42 -8.58 -10.95
CA TYR A 93 10.87 -8.00 -9.73
C TYR A 93 10.17 -6.66 -10.02
N LEU A 94 10.81 -5.73 -10.74
CA LEU A 94 10.19 -4.46 -11.16
C LEU A 94 8.89 -4.68 -11.93
N VAL A 95 8.92 -5.53 -12.96
CA VAL A 95 7.74 -5.83 -13.78
C VAL A 95 6.59 -6.44 -12.97
N ASN A 96 6.89 -7.29 -11.98
CA ASN A 96 5.85 -7.86 -11.09
C ASN A 96 5.15 -6.82 -10.20
N HIS A 97 5.82 -5.68 -9.98
CA HIS A 97 5.30 -4.51 -9.27
C HIS A 97 4.86 -3.39 -10.24
N HIS A 98 4.70 -3.72 -11.53
CA HIS A 98 4.27 -2.81 -12.59
C HIS A 98 5.22 -1.62 -12.80
N LEU A 99 6.49 -1.74 -12.39
CA LEU A 99 7.52 -0.73 -12.62
C LEU A 99 8.29 -1.01 -13.91
N PRO A 100 8.70 0.02 -14.66
CA PRO A 100 9.51 -0.15 -15.88
C PRO A 100 10.81 -0.90 -15.59
N GLU A 101 11.31 -1.71 -16.53
CA GLU A 101 12.56 -2.45 -16.35
C GLU A 101 13.77 -1.55 -16.12
N GLU A 102 13.73 -0.33 -16.65
CA GLU A 102 14.72 0.73 -16.49
C GLU A 102 14.21 1.80 -15.51
N PHE A 103 13.66 1.37 -14.36
CA PHE A 103 13.19 2.27 -13.31
C PHE A 103 14.32 3.18 -12.79
N ASP A 104 14.10 4.48 -12.90
CA ASP A 104 15.06 5.54 -12.57
C ASP A 104 14.85 6.14 -11.17
N GLY A 105 13.78 5.73 -10.46
CA GLY A 105 13.52 6.13 -9.09
C GLY A 105 14.58 5.63 -8.09
N ASN A 106 14.70 6.37 -7.01
CA ASN A 106 15.63 6.06 -5.93
C ASN A 106 15.10 4.88 -5.07
N ASP A 107 15.90 4.37 -4.14
CA ASP A 107 15.49 3.22 -3.33
C ASP A 107 14.28 3.52 -2.43
N PHE A 108 14.05 4.76 -2.03
CA PHE A 108 12.85 5.18 -1.29
C PHE A 108 11.59 5.09 -2.17
N ASP A 109 11.68 5.56 -3.41
CA ASP A 109 10.59 5.43 -4.40
C ASP A 109 10.30 3.95 -4.69
N LEU A 110 11.35 3.12 -4.78
CA LEU A 110 11.19 1.67 -4.98
C LEU A 110 10.47 1.01 -3.79
N ILE A 111 10.76 1.42 -2.56
CA ILE A 111 10.03 0.95 -1.37
C ILE A 111 8.58 1.42 -1.44
N ALA A 112 8.31 2.68 -1.81
CA ALA A 112 6.97 3.24 -1.93
C ALA A 112 6.06 2.41 -2.85
N HIS A 113 6.61 1.91 -3.96
CA HIS A 113 5.89 1.09 -4.94
C HIS A 113 5.76 -0.38 -4.57
N THR A 114 6.76 -0.92 -3.87
CA THR A 114 6.84 -2.37 -3.65
C THR A 114 6.36 -2.82 -2.28
N GLY A 115 6.28 -1.89 -1.32
CA GLY A 115 5.90 -2.16 0.06
C GLY A 115 6.90 -3.00 0.86
N VAL A 116 7.91 -3.57 0.19
CA VAL A 116 8.92 -4.49 0.72
C VAL A 116 8.35 -5.59 1.63
N GLN A 117 7.16 -6.07 1.28
CA GLN A 117 6.45 -7.08 2.04
C GLN A 117 7.22 -8.40 2.08
N LEU A 118 7.26 -9.03 3.26
CA LEU A 118 7.72 -10.41 3.42
C LEU A 118 6.54 -11.29 3.82
N PRO A 119 6.37 -12.49 3.23
CA PRO A 119 5.22 -13.36 3.55
C PRO A 119 5.11 -13.79 5.02
N SER A 120 6.21 -13.69 5.78
CA SER A 120 6.31 -14.25 7.14
C SER A 120 6.01 -13.28 8.27
N ASP A 121 6.02 -11.96 8.03
CA ASP A 121 6.03 -10.97 9.13
C ASP A 121 4.86 -9.98 9.15
N GLY A 122 4.10 -9.87 8.05
CA GLY A 122 2.92 -9.01 7.96
C GLY A 122 3.22 -7.51 7.80
N PHE A 123 4.50 -7.12 7.68
CA PHE A 123 4.89 -5.73 7.46
C PHE A 123 4.67 -5.28 6.02
N ASP A 124 4.32 -4.00 5.88
CA ASP A 124 4.22 -3.32 4.59
C ASP A 124 4.51 -1.82 4.77
N LEU A 125 5.13 -1.20 3.78
CA LEU A 125 5.38 0.24 3.73
C LEU A 125 4.50 0.89 2.66
N ILE A 126 3.61 1.78 3.08
CA ILE A 126 2.71 2.49 2.16
C ILE A 126 3.07 3.97 2.08
N PRO A 127 2.99 4.63 0.91
CA PRO A 127 3.33 6.05 0.80
C PRO A 127 2.26 6.96 1.41
N SER A 128 2.70 8.10 1.94
CA SER A 128 1.79 9.21 2.24
C SER A 128 1.35 9.86 0.94
N LEU A 129 0.22 9.43 0.37
CA LEU A 129 -0.29 9.97 -0.91
C LEU A 129 -0.62 11.47 -0.84
N GLU A 130 -0.74 12.06 0.36
CA GLU A 130 -1.01 13.49 0.55
C GLU A 130 0.21 14.35 0.22
N GLU A 131 1.40 13.77 0.32
CA GLU A 131 2.68 14.43 0.00
C GLU A 131 3.12 14.21 -1.45
N ALA A 132 2.37 13.44 -2.24
CA ALA A 132 2.80 13.01 -3.55
C ALA A 132 2.82 14.17 -4.57
N ASP A 133 3.92 14.29 -5.30
CA ASP A 133 3.98 15.19 -6.46
C ASP A 133 3.02 14.71 -7.56
N ILE A 134 2.28 15.63 -8.17
CA ILE A 134 1.32 15.33 -9.26
C ILE A 134 1.97 15.67 -10.61
N PRO A 135 1.85 14.84 -11.65
CA PRO A 135 1.08 13.58 -11.69
C PRO A 135 1.82 12.42 -11.04
N PHE A 136 1.06 11.46 -10.52
CA PHE A 136 1.60 10.18 -10.05
C PHE A 136 0.64 9.03 -10.29
N GLU A 137 1.21 7.82 -10.29
CA GLU A 137 0.47 6.57 -10.31
C GLU A 137 0.87 5.69 -9.13
N TYR A 138 -0.12 4.99 -8.58
CA TYR A 138 0.07 4.12 -7.43
C TYR A 138 -0.73 2.82 -7.60
N LEU A 139 -0.03 1.69 -7.48
CA LEU A 139 -0.62 0.37 -7.53
C LEU A 139 -1.11 -0.04 -6.13
N MET A 140 -2.41 -0.13 -5.93
CA MET A 140 -3.01 -0.51 -4.66
C MET A 140 -3.78 -1.84 -4.74
N GLU A 141 -3.72 -2.63 -3.67
CA GLU A 141 -4.59 -3.81 -3.51
C GLU A 141 -6.00 -3.37 -3.11
N VAL A 142 -7.01 -3.95 -3.75
CA VAL A 142 -8.42 -3.78 -3.39
C VAL A 142 -8.70 -4.50 -2.07
N ALA A 143 -9.16 -3.76 -1.06
CA ALA A 143 -9.48 -4.30 0.24
C ALA A 143 -10.84 -5.03 0.23
N GLY A 144 -10.89 -6.16 0.93
CA GLY A 144 -12.15 -6.87 1.19
C GLY A 144 -12.73 -7.66 0.02
N THR A 145 -11.99 -7.86 -1.07
CA THR A 145 -12.43 -8.55 -2.30
C THR A 145 -13.20 -9.85 -2.04
N ARG A 146 -12.69 -10.71 -1.14
CA ARG A 146 -13.30 -12.01 -0.79
C ARG A 146 -14.71 -11.94 -0.19
N TYR A 147 -15.16 -10.77 0.26
CA TYR A 147 -16.50 -10.58 0.82
C TYR A 147 -17.54 -10.22 -0.24
N TYR A 148 -17.09 -9.81 -1.43
CA TYR A 148 -17.97 -9.30 -2.49
C TYR A 148 -17.91 -10.15 -3.76
N LEU A 149 -16.80 -10.84 -3.98
CA LEU A 149 -16.59 -11.65 -5.18
C LEU A 149 -16.27 -13.08 -4.81
N ASP A 150 -16.89 -14.01 -5.53
CA ASP A 150 -16.40 -15.38 -5.63
C ASP A 150 -15.29 -15.50 -6.70
N PHE A 151 -14.76 -16.72 -6.85
CA PHE A 151 -13.70 -17.00 -7.80
C PHE A 151 -14.11 -16.74 -9.27
N GLU A 152 -15.32 -17.12 -9.67
CA GLU A 152 -15.79 -16.95 -11.05
C GLU A 152 -15.94 -15.46 -11.39
N GLN A 153 -16.53 -14.69 -10.49
CA GLN A 153 -16.68 -13.25 -10.62
C GLN A 153 -15.33 -12.54 -10.67
N SER A 154 -14.40 -12.90 -9.79
CA SER A 154 -13.05 -12.33 -9.80
C SER A 154 -12.28 -12.66 -11.09
N SER A 155 -12.42 -13.88 -11.61
CA SER A 155 -11.76 -14.34 -12.84
C SER A 155 -12.32 -13.68 -14.10
N ALA A 156 -13.56 -13.19 -14.06
CA ALA A 156 -14.19 -12.46 -15.15
C ALA A 156 -13.69 -11.02 -15.27
N ILE A 157 -13.04 -10.47 -14.23
CA ILE A 157 -12.50 -9.11 -14.24
C ILE A 157 -11.21 -9.09 -15.08
N GLN A 158 -11.20 -8.24 -16.10
CA GLN A 158 -10.07 -8.15 -17.02
C GLN A 158 -9.13 -7.00 -16.63
N PRO A 159 -7.81 -7.20 -16.64
CA PRO A 159 -6.85 -6.09 -16.60
C PRO A 159 -7.18 -5.05 -17.69
N GLY A 160 -7.08 -3.76 -17.34
CA GLY A 160 -7.51 -2.65 -18.19
C GLY A 160 -8.97 -2.20 -17.98
N SER A 161 -9.77 -2.95 -17.23
CA SER A 161 -11.14 -2.52 -16.89
C SER A 161 -11.10 -1.24 -16.07
N ASN A 162 -11.94 -0.26 -16.43
CA ASN A 162 -12.13 0.95 -15.63
C ASN A 162 -12.76 0.61 -14.27
N VAL A 163 -12.31 1.30 -13.24
CA VAL A 163 -12.81 1.16 -11.87
C VAL A 163 -13.38 2.50 -11.43
N SER A 164 -14.66 2.50 -11.06
CA SER A 164 -15.30 3.67 -10.46
C SER A 164 -15.15 3.66 -8.94
N LEU A 165 -14.85 4.82 -8.36
CA LEU A 165 -14.77 5.06 -6.92
C LEU A 165 -16.07 5.70 -6.45
N ARG A 166 -16.67 5.17 -5.37
CA ARG A 166 -17.90 5.71 -4.78
C ARG A 166 -17.75 5.88 -3.27
N CYS A 167 -17.88 7.12 -2.80
CA CYS A 167 -17.87 7.44 -1.37
C CYS A 167 -19.14 6.91 -0.68
N GLU A 168 -18.98 6.22 0.45
CA GLU A 168 -20.09 5.75 1.29
C GLU A 168 -20.11 6.51 2.62
N ASN A 169 -20.64 7.74 2.61
CA ASN A 169 -20.65 8.63 3.79
C ASN A 169 -21.49 8.09 4.97
N GLU A 170 -22.44 7.21 4.69
CA GLU A 170 -23.34 6.58 5.67
C GLU A 170 -22.90 5.16 6.06
N ASN A 171 -21.68 4.74 5.67
CA ASN A 171 -21.15 3.44 6.03
C ASN A 171 -21.00 3.33 7.56
N GLU A 172 -21.57 2.27 8.14
CA GLU A 172 -21.65 2.08 9.60
C GLU A 172 -20.29 1.81 10.28
N PHE A 173 -19.29 1.37 9.50
CA PHE A 173 -17.96 1.02 10.00
C PHE A 173 -16.95 2.16 9.79
N ASP A 174 -17.00 2.85 8.65
CA ASP A 174 -16.11 3.96 8.31
C ASP A 174 -16.81 4.94 7.36
N CYS A 175 -17.17 6.13 7.85
CA CYS A 175 -17.79 7.18 7.04
C CYS A 175 -16.88 7.72 5.92
N ASN A 176 -15.58 7.40 5.95
CA ASN A 176 -14.64 7.70 4.87
C ASN A 176 -14.52 6.58 3.82
N ALA A 177 -15.24 5.47 3.96
CA ALA A 177 -15.14 4.34 3.04
C ALA A 177 -15.34 4.77 1.57
N ILE A 178 -14.51 4.20 0.69
CA ILE A 178 -14.61 4.36 -0.76
C ILE A 178 -14.75 2.97 -1.38
N ALA A 179 -15.93 2.65 -1.87
CA ALA A 179 -16.21 1.41 -2.56
C ALA A 179 -15.70 1.49 -4.02
N MET A 180 -15.13 0.38 -4.48
CA MET A 180 -14.58 0.24 -5.83
C MET A 180 -15.48 -0.67 -6.66
N PHE A 181 -15.78 -0.25 -7.89
CA PHE A 181 -16.68 -0.97 -8.79
C PHE A 181 -16.07 -1.14 -10.18
N VAL A 182 -16.17 -2.35 -10.72
CA VAL A 182 -15.98 -2.61 -12.15
C VAL A 182 -17.38 -2.77 -12.76
N ASN A 183 -17.72 -1.90 -13.71
CA ASN A 183 -19.08 -1.76 -14.21
C ASN A 183 -20.07 -1.45 -13.06
N GLN A 184 -20.96 -2.39 -12.73
CA GLN A 184 -21.90 -2.28 -11.60
C GLN A 184 -21.59 -3.24 -10.45
N THR A 185 -20.53 -4.03 -10.57
CA THR A 185 -20.15 -5.02 -9.55
C THR A 185 -19.19 -4.38 -8.56
N LYS A 186 -19.55 -4.40 -7.26
CA LYS A 186 -18.65 -3.98 -6.18
C LYS A 186 -17.54 -5.00 -6.05
N ILE A 187 -16.30 -4.56 -6.20
CA ILE A 187 -15.13 -5.44 -6.14
C ILE A 187 -14.40 -5.36 -4.79
N GLY A 188 -14.76 -4.39 -3.95
CA GLY A 188 -14.18 -4.17 -2.63
C GLY A 188 -14.10 -2.68 -2.31
N TYR A 189 -13.07 -2.29 -1.56
CA TYR A 189 -12.83 -0.91 -1.14
C TYR A 189 -11.39 -0.48 -1.35
N VAL A 190 -11.17 0.83 -1.35
CA VAL A 190 -9.86 1.40 -1.06
C VAL A 190 -9.46 0.99 0.36
N ASN A 191 -8.18 0.69 0.59
CA ASN A 191 -7.68 0.42 1.94
C ASN A 191 -8.02 1.60 2.87
N LYS A 192 -8.54 1.30 4.08
CA LYS A 192 -8.95 2.31 5.09
C LYS A 192 -7.90 3.41 5.30
N LEU A 193 -6.62 3.06 5.24
CA LEU A 193 -5.50 3.98 5.46
C LEU A 193 -5.36 5.04 4.36
N PHE A 194 -5.91 4.78 3.17
CA PHE A 194 -5.91 5.70 2.04
C PHE A 194 -7.23 6.44 1.85
N CYS A 195 -8.33 5.99 2.47
CA CYS A 195 -9.67 6.54 2.23
C CYS A 195 -9.73 8.08 2.34
N GLN A 196 -9.17 8.65 3.41
CA GLN A 196 -9.19 10.10 3.60
C GLN A 196 -8.39 10.83 2.51
N THR A 197 -7.20 10.35 2.18
CA THR A 197 -6.35 10.97 1.18
C THR A 197 -6.92 10.83 -0.22
N VAL A 198 -7.42 9.64 -0.58
CA VAL A 198 -8.05 9.40 -1.89
C VAL A 198 -9.31 10.25 -2.05
N ARG A 199 -10.11 10.47 -1.00
CA ARG A 199 -11.24 11.42 -1.05
C ARG A 199 -10.81 12.83 -1.40
N LYS A 200 -9.73 13.34 -0.79
CA LYS A 200 -9.15 14.65 -1.15
C LYS A 200 -8.67 14.66 -2.59
N LEU A 201 -8.00 13.59 -3.04
CA LEU A 201 -7.49 13.48 -4.41
C LEU A 201 -8.61 13.42 -5.45
N MET A 202 -9.77 12.84 -5.12
CA MET A 202 -10.97 12.81 -5.98
C MET A 202 -11.59 14.21 -6.25
N GLU A 203 -11.10 15.27 -5.62
CA GLU A 203 -11.41 16.66 -6.03
C GLU A 203 -10.68 17.06 -7.33
N ARG A 204 -9.74 16.23 -7.80
CA ARG A 204 -8.98 16.35 -9.05
C ARG A 204 -9.42 15.28 -10.06
N GLU A 205 -8.77 15.26 -11.22
CA GLU A 205 -8.92 14.17 -12.18
C GLU A 205 -8.20 12.93 -11.64
N VAL A 206 -9.00 11.91 -11.33
CA VAL A 206 -8.53 10.62 -10.82
C VAL A 206 -9.08 9.53 -11.71
N ASP A 207 -8.16 8.75 -12.27
CA ASP A 207 -8.49 7.56 -13.04
C ASP A 207 -8.09 6.30 -12.27
N CYS A 208 -8.87 5.24 -12.43
CA CYS A 208 -8.58 3.95 -11.85
C CYS A 208 -8.82 2.83 -12.85
N TYR A 209 -7.88 1.90 -12.93
CA TYR A 209 -8.00 0.72 -13.79
C TYR A 209 -7.48 -0.55 -13.12
N VAL A 210 -8.08 -1.68 -13.42
CA VAL A 210 -7.58 -2.99 -12.96
C VAL A 210 -6.21 -3.23 -13.59
N ALA A 211 -5.18 -3.33 -12.76
CA ALA A 211 -3.81 -3.57 -13.20
C ALA A 211 -3.45 -5.06 -13.21
N LYS A 212 -4.01 -5.83 -12.28
CA LYS A 212 -3.75 -7.26 -12.11
C LYS A 212 -4.86 -7.94 -11.33
N VAL A 213 -5.23 -9.15 -11.74
CA VAL A 213 -6.02 -10.09 -10.95
C VAL A 213 -5.14 -11.31 -10.65
N SER A 214 -5.12 -11.76 -9.40
CA SER A 214 -4.30 -12.87 -8.93
C SER A 214 -4.91 -13.50 -7.66
N GLY A 215 -4.12 -14.26 -6.89
CA GLY A 215 -4.58 -14.91 -5.67
C GLY A 215 -5.07 -16.34 -5.91
N THR A 216 -5.87 -16.84 -4.98
CA THR A 216 -6.46 -18.19 -5.03
C THR A 216 -7.98 -18.12 -5.06
N ASN A 217 -8.66 -19.25 -5.28
CA ASN A 217 -10.11 -19.31 -5.27
C ASN A 217 -10.73 -18.81 -3.95
N GLU A 218 -10.07 -19.08 -2.82
CA GLU A 218 -10.52 -18.65 -1.49
C GLU A 218 -10.13 -17.21 -1.15
N ARG A 219 -9.13 -16.67 -1.86
CA ARG A 219 -8.62 -15.31 -1.63
C ARG A 219 -8.23 -14.68 -2.97
N PRO A 220 -9.21 -14.23 -3.76
CA PRO A 220 -8.92 -13.45 -4.95
C PRO A 220 -8.28 -12.12 -4.56
N LEU A 221 -7.25 -11.72 -5.30
CA LEU A 221 -6.53 -10.47 -5.13
C LEU A 221 -6.68 -9.65 -6.40
N ILE A 222 -7.15 -8.42 -6.26
CA ILE A 222 -7.29 -7.46 -7.35
C ILE A 222 -6.41 -6.27 -7.01
N TYR A 223 -5.59 -5.85 -7.96
CA TYR A 223 -4.77 -4.64 -7.86
C TYR A 223 -5.27 -3.62 -8.87
N VAL A 224 -5.42 -2.39 -8.41
CA VAL A 224 -5.91 -1.26 -9.20
C VAL A 224 -4.80 -0.21 -9.27
N MET A 225 -4.54 0.27 -10.47
CA MET A 225 -3.73 1.45 -10.69
C MET A 225 -4.60 2.68 -10.44
N LEU A 226 -4.19 3.52 -9.49
CA LEU A 226 -4.70 4.87 -9.27
C LEU A 226 -3.79 5.84 -10.02
N SER A 227 -4.33 6.66 -10.92
CA SER A 227 -3.60 7.72 -11.62
C SER A 227 -4.22 9.07 -11.26
N VAL A 228 -3.40 10.03 -10.84
CA VAL A 228 -3.84 11.38 -10.43
C VAL A 228 -3.17 12.43 -11.30
N SER A 229 -3.96 13.36 -11.84
CA SER A 229 -3.50 14.47 -12.71
C SER A 229 -3.89 15.86 -12.17
#